data_AF-A0A099NQI3-F1
#
_entry.id   AF-A0A099NQI3-F1
#
_cell.length_a   1.000
_cell.length_b   1.000
_cell.length_c   1.000
_cell.angle_alpha   90.00
_cell.angle_beta   90.00
_cell.angle_gamma   90.00
#
_symmetry.space_group_name_H-M   'P 1'
#
loop_
_entity.id
_entity.type
_entity.pdbx_description
1 polymer ?
#
loop_
_entity_poly.entity_id
_entity_poly.type
_entity_poly.pdbx_seq_one_letter_code
_entity_poly.pdbx_strand_id
1 'polypeptide(L)'
;MRFAPYVYAWGHNNHAAYKVCNVADVERVGVMEIILAFYVDGRYNEIINWKDDIRRSAVRVRLALGGACGRIISDKPMQRQVAELVHLIRELDVDWIDVDIEGQGNADAVLVCQLVSGAVAETGVRVSLTLPVEWTGLGAEAVHVMEVFHQVPVSMELGGSNISRS
;
A
#
# COMPACT_ATOMS: atom_id res chain seq x y z
N MET A 1 9.19 -5.37 13.61
CA MET A 1 8.53 -4.39 12.73
C MET A 1 9.00 -2.99 13.09
N ARG A 2 9.42 -2.16 12.14
CA ARG A 2 9.68 -0.72 12.37
C ARG A 2 8.37 0.04 12.17
N PHE A 3 8.18 1.15 12.90
CA PHE A 3 7.00 2.00 12.77
C PHE A 3 7.00 2.69 11.40
N ALA A 4 5.94 2.49 10.62
CA ALA A 4 5.76 3.09 9.30
C ALA A 4 4.35 3.70 9.20
N PRO A 5 4.19 5.02 9.45
CA PRO A 5 2.89 5.67 9.37
C PRO A 5 2.43 5.83 7.92
N TYR A 6 1.11 5.89 7.73
CA TYR A 6 0.51 6.26 6.45
C TYR A 6 0.76 7.73 6.12
N VAL A 7 1.12 8.00 4.88
CA VAL A 7 1.25 9.34 4.30
C VAL A 7 0.45 9.38 3.01
N TYR A 8 -0.45 10.36 2.87
CA TYR A 8 -1.30 10.46 1.70
C TYR A 8 -0.56 11.05 0.50
N ALA A 9 -0.56 10.31 -0.62
CA ALA A 9 0.12 10.64 -1.86
C ALA A 9 -0.43 11.91 -2.51
N TRP A 10 -1.75 12.11 -2.50
CA TRP A 10 -2.40 13.36 -2.94
C TRP A 10 -2.05 14.56 -2.06
N GLY A 11 -1.43 14.33 -0.90
CA GLY A 11 -0.89 15.38 -0.06
C GLY A 11 0.36 16.03 -0.64
N HIS A 12 0.98 15.48 -1.69
CA HIS A 12 2.28 15.94 -2.21
C HIS A 12 2.34 17.46 -2.39
N ASN A 13 3.30 18.11 -1.73
CA ASN A 13 3.51 19.57 -1.71
C ASN A 13 2.30 20.42 -1.27
N ASN A 14 1.25 19.82 -0.69
CA ASN A 14 0.07 20.53 -0.19
C ASN A 14 0.20 20.81 1.32
N HIS A 15 1.15 21.69 1.66
CA HIS A 15 1.41 22.11 3.04
C HIS A 15 0.24 22.86 3.71
N ALA A 16 -0.76 23.30 2.94
CA ALA A 16 -1.95 23.95 3.50
C ALA A 16 -2.89 22.96 4.20
N ALA A 17 -2.94 21.72 3.71
CA ALA A 17 -3.86 20.68 4.22
C ALA A 17 -3.14 19.57 5.00
N TYR A 18 -1.84 19.35 4.77
CA TYR A 18 -1.10 18.21 5.32
C TYR A 18 0.16 18.65 6.05
N LYS A 19 0.43 18.00 7.19
CA LYS A 19 1.66 18.21 7.98
C LYS A 19 2.89 17.54 7.37
N VAL A 20 2.67 16.46 6.63
CA VAL A 20 3.67 15.68 5.92
C VAL A 20 3.21 15.58 4.48
N CYS A 21 3.94 16.20 3.57
CA CYS A 21 3.59 16.23 2.15
C CYS A 21 4.78 16.03 1.21
N ASN A 22 5.94 15.72 1.75
CA ASN A 22 7.11 15.25 1.01
C ASN A 22 8.01 14.47 1.97
N VAL A 23 9.09 13.89 1.44
CA VAL A 23 9.99 13.07 2.26
C VAL A 23 10.81 13.90 3.26
N ALA A 24 11.12 15.16 2.95
CA ALA A 24 11.80 16.05 3.90
C ALA A 24 10.97 16.31 5.17
N ASP A 25 9.65 16.41 5.05
CA ASP A 25 8.76 16.48 6.20
C ASP A 25 8.78 15.20 7.04
N VAL A 26 8.86 14.03 6.40
CA VAL A 26 8.98 12.72 7.07
C VAL A 26 10.26 12.65 7.90
N GLU A 27 11.39 13.05 7.32
CA GLU A 27 12.68 13.11 8.01
C GLU A 27 12.64 14.09 9.20
N ARG A 28 12.00 15.26 9.01
CA ARG A 28 11.85 16.29 10.05
C ARG A 28 11.06 15.81 11.26
N VAL A 29 10.09 14.92 11.07
CA VAL A 29 9.34 14.30 12.19
C VAL A 29 10.03 13.06 12.76
N GLY A 30 11.22 12.70 12.26
CA GLY A 30 12.05 11.62 12.80
C GLY A 30 11.63 10.22 12.36
N VAL A 31 10.86 10.10 11.28
CA VAL A 31 10.41 8.83 10.73
C VAL A 31 11.32 8.40 9.57
N MET A 32 11.75 7.15 9.55
CA MET A 32 12.68 6.61 8.54
C MET A 32 12.03 5.60 7.58
N GLU A 33 10.73 5.38 7.74
CA GLU A 33 9.95 4.45 6.92
C GLU A 33 8.49 4.90 6.91
N ILE A 34 7.84 4.90 5.74
CA ILE A 34 6.43 5.29 5.60
C ILE A 34 5.67 4.30 4.72
N ILE A 35 4.34 4.33 4.84
CA ILE A 35 3.43 3.70 3.91
C ILE A 35 2.79 4.82 3.07
N LEU A 36 3.19 4.93 1.79
CA LEU A 36 2.64 5.92 0.87
C LEU A 36 1.29 5.42 0.35
N ALA A 37 0.22 6.11 0.73
CA ALA A 37 -1.17 5.73 0.51
C ALA A 37 -1.90 6.72 -0.42
N PHE A 38 -2.73 6.33 -1.37
CA PHE A 38 -3.03 4.96 -1.80
C PHE A 38 -2.90 4.90 -3.32
N TYR A 39 -2.36 3.81 -3.83
CA TYR A 39 -2.51 3.44 -5.22
C TYR A 39 -3.93 2.91 -5.45
N VAL A 40 -4.68 3.66 -6.25
CA VAL A 40 -6.04 3.35 -6.68
C VAL A 40 -6.21 3.82 -8.13
N ASP A 41 -7.26 3.35 -8.80
CA ASP A 41 -7.53 3.70 -10.19
C ASP A 41 -7.56 5.22 -10.43
N GLY A 42 -7.00 5.65 -11.56
CA GLY A 42 -6.90 7.05 -11.96
C GLY A 42 -5.88 7.90 -11.17
N ARG A 43 -5.26 7.38 -10.11
CA ARG A 43 -4.39 8.15 -9.20
C ARG A 43 -2.90 7.81 -9.25
N TYR A 44 -2.48 7.08 -10.27
CA TYR A 44 -1.06 6.78 -10.55
C TYR A 44 -0.14 8.01 -10.41
N ASN A 45 -0.57 9.15 -10.96
CA ASN A 45 0.25 10.37 -10.96
C ASN A 45 0.47 10.95 -9.55
N GLU A 46 -0.49 10.78 -8.63
CA GLU A 46 -0.33 11.23 -7.24
C GLU A 46 0.81 10.50 -6.53
N ILE A 47 1.06 9.24 -6.91
CA ILE A 47 2.10 8.38 -6.33
C ILE A 47 3.45 8.67 -6.99
N ILE A 48 3.53 8.62 -8.33
CA ILE A 48 4.81 8.75 -9.05
C ILE A 48 5.47 10.12 -8.86
N ASN A 49 4.69 11.16 -8.54
CA ASN A 49 5.22 12.50 -8.28
C ASN A 49 6.15 12.56 -7.05
N TRP A 50 6.07 11.58 -6.14
CA TRP A 50 6.98 11.47 -4.99
C TRP A 50 8.37 10.94 -5.35
N LYS A 51 8.56 10.43 -6.57
CA LYS A 51 9.78 9.72 -6.98
C LYS A 51 11.07 10.46 -6.67
N ASP A 52 11.13 11.73 -7.04
CA ASP A 52 12.36 12.50 -6.90
C ASP A 52 12.70 12.78 -5.43
N ASP A 53 11.68 12.94 -4.57
CA ASP A 53 11.86 13.10 -3.13
C ASP A 53 12.35 11.80 -2.49
N ILE A 54 11.76 10.67 -2.89
CA ILE A 54 12.11 9.33 -2.38
C ILE A 54 13.54 8.97 -2.77
N ARG A 55 13.92 9.12 -4.05
CA ARG A 55 15.26 8.79 -4.55
C ARG A 55 16.39 9.59 -3.91
N ARG A 56 16.09 10.77 -3.35
CA ARG A 56 17.07 11.66 -2.70
C ARG A 56 17.19 11.44 -1.20
N SER A 57 16.34 10.60 -0.63
CA SER A 57 16.24 10.38 0.81
C SER A 57 16.66 8.96 1.20
N ALA A 58 16.98 8.78 2.48
CA ALA A 58 17.16 7.46 3.09
C ALA A 58 15.85 6.88 3.66
N VAL A 59 14.74 7.64 3.62
CA VAL A 59 13.43 7.16 4.05
C VAL A 59 12.98 6.03 3.16
N ARG A 60 12.64 4.90 3.78
CA ARG A 60 12.10 3.74 3.05
C ARG A 60 10.61 3.90 2.82
N VAL A 61 10.15 3.51 1.65
CA VAL A 61 8.74 3.63 1.28
C VAL A 61 8.15 2.25 1.03
N ARG A 62 7.01 2.01 1.67
CA ARG A 62 6.07 0.96 1.29
C ARG A 62 4.95 1.59 0.49
N LEU A 63 4.41 0.89 -0.50
CA LEU A 63 3.29 1.38 -1.29
C LEU A 63 1.99 0.75 -0.80
N ALA A 64 1.02 1.55 -0.35
CA ALA A 64 -0.30 1.03 -0.02
C ALA A 64 -1.24 1.05 -1.22
N LEU A 65 -2.02 -0.01 -1.37
CA LEU A 65 -3.08 -0.17 -2.38
C LEU A 65 -4.43 -0.15 -1.67
N GLY A 66 -5.38 0.66 -2.15
CA GLY A 66 -6.77 0.63 -1.65
C GLY A 66 -7.16 1.74 -0.68
N GLY A 67 -7.60 1.35 0.51
CA GLY A 67 -8.25 2.21 1.51
C GLY A 67 -9.76 2.42 1.28
N ALA A 68 -10.43 3.06 2.24
CA ALA A 68 -11.89 3.05 2.43
C ALA A 68 -12.76 3.44 1.24
N CYS A 69 -12.25 4.28 0.35
CA CYS A 69 -13.03 4.87 -0.75
C CYS A 69 -12.43 4.61 -2.14
N GLY A 70 -11.33 3.85 -2.23
CA GLY A 70 -10.55 3.71 -3.46
C GLY A 70 -10.79 2.39 -4.18
N ARG A 71 -11.19 2.45 -5.46
CA ARG A 71 -11.20 1.25 -6.33
C ARG A 71 -9.78 0.96 -6.80
N ILE A 72 -9.23 -0.20 -6.44
CA ILE A 72 -7.88 -0.62 -6.89
C ILE A 72 -7.93 -1.04 -8.37
N ILE A 73 -8.93 -1.85 -8.74
CA ILE A 73 -9.03 -2.45 -10.06
C ILE A 73 -9.71 -1.48 -11.03
N SER A 74 -8.98 -1.11 -12.08
CA SER A 74 -9.51 -0.31 -13.19
C SER A 74 -10.12 -1.19 -14.28
N ASP A 75 -10.78 -0.56 -15.25
CA ASP A 75 -11.30 -1.23 -16.44
C ASP A 75 -10.21 -1.50 -17.51
N LYS A 76 -8.94 -1.13 -17.23
CA LYS A 76 -7.81 -1.42 -18.11
C LYS A 76 -7.53 -2.94 -18.14
N PRO A 77 -6.93 -3.47 -19.21
CA PRO A 77 -6.45 -4.86 -19.22
C PRO A 77 -5.51 -5.14 -18.04
N MET A 78 -5.69 -6.29 -17.36
CA MET A 78 -4.91 -6.66 -16.17
C MET A 78 -3.40 -6.55 -16.39
N GLN A 79 -2.90 -6.95 -17.57
CA GLN A 79 -1.48 -6.87 -17.91
C GLN A 79 -0.96 -5.42 -17.90
N ARG A 80 -1.78 -4.44 -18.30
CA ARG A 80 -1.42 -3.02 -18.23
C ARG A 80 -1.39 -2.53 -16.78
N GLN A 81 -2.35 -2.96 -15.95
CA GLN A 81 -2.38 -2.62 -14.54
C GLN A 81 -1.16 -3.17 -13.80
N VAL A 82 -0.79 -4.43 -14.06
CA VAL A 82 0.44 -5.04 -13.55
C VAL A 82 1.66 -4.25 -14.00
N ALA A 83 1.76 -3.89 -15.28
CA ALA A 83 2.89 -3.09 -15.79
C ALA A 83 2.99 -1.70 -15.13
N GLU A 84 1.87 -1.03 -14.89
CA GLU A 84 1.83 0.24 -14.16
C GLU A 84 2.31 0.08 -12.71
N LEU A 85 1.84 -0.95 -12.00
CA LEU A 85 2.26 -1.23 -10.62
C LEU A 85 3.76 -1.59 -10.56
N VAL A 86 4.23 -2.46 -11.46
CA VAL A 86 5.65 -2.81 -11.59
C VAL A 86 6.52 -1.58 -11.86
N HIS A 87 6.04 -0.66 -12.70
CA HIS A 87 6.75 0.58 -12.97
C HIS A 87 6.83 1.47 -11.72
N LEU A 88 5.73 1.62 -10.95
CA LEU A 88 5.77 2.36 -9.68
C LEU A 88 6.76 1.75 -8.70
N ILE A 89 6.71 0.42 -8.52
CA ILE A 89 7.62 -0.30 -7.62
C ILE A 89 9.08 0.00 -7.96
N ARG A 90 9.44 -0.10 -9.26
CA ARG A 90 10.81 0.13 -9.72
C ARG A 90 11.22 1.60 -9.66
N GLU A 91 10.33 2.53 -10.04
CA GLU A 91 10.67 3.95 -10.04
C GLU A 91 10.85 4.50 -8.62
N LEU A 92 10.03 4.04 -7.68
CA LEU A 92 10.04 4.45 -6.28
C LEU A 92 11.00 3.63 -5.40
N ASP A 93 11.65 2.60 -5.95
CA ASP A 93 12.51 1.65 -5.20
C ASP A 93 11.80 1.02 -3.98
N VAL A 94 10.56 0.59 -4.20
CA VAL A 94 9.71 0.00 -3.15
C VAL A 94 9.99 -1.51 -3.05
N ASP A 95 10.23 -1.99 -1.83
CA ASP A 95 10.43 -3.43 -1.55
C ASP A 95 9.23 -4.08 -0.84
N TRP A 96 8.14 -3.32 -0.64
CA TRP A 96 6.95 -3.73 0.10
C TRP A 96 5.67 -3.06 -0.42
N ILE A 97 4.64 -3.86 -0.72
CA ILE A 97 3.27 -3.43 -0.95
C ILE A 97 2.40 -3.74 0.28
N ASP A 98 1.67 -2.75 0.76
CA ASP A 98 0.63 -2.93 1.75
C ASP A 98 -0.74 -2.97 1.05
N VAL A 99 -1.46 -4.07 1.16
CA VAL A 99 -2.77 -4.22 0.53
C VAL A 99 -3.84 -3.92 1.57
N ASP A 100 -4.41 -2.73 1.47
CA ASP A 100 -5.46 -2.23 2.36
C ASP A 100 -6.82 -2.45 1.69
N ILE A 101 -7.37 -3.65 1.87
CA ILE A 101 -8.66 -4.05 1.28
C ILE A 101 -9.76 -3.86 2.32
N GLU A 102 -10.58 -2.85 2.07
CA GLU A 102 -11.80 -2.56 2.81
C GLU A 102 -12.91 -2.08 1.87
N GLY A 103 -14.17 -2.22 2.29
CA GLY A 103 -15.33 -1.75 1.54
C GLY A 103 -15.43 -2.33 0.12
N GLN A 104 -15.49 -1.46 -0.90
CA GLN A 104 -15.62 -1.89 -2.31
C GLN A 104 -14.43 -2.70 -2.82
N GLY A 105 -13.23 -2.53 -2.25
CA GLY A 105 -12.05 -3.32 -2.63
C GLY A 105 -12.19 -4.81 -2.31
N ASN A 106 -13.04 -5.16 -1.34
CA ASN A 106 -13.30 -6.55 -0.94
C ASN A 106 -14.04 -7.33 -2.04
N ALA A 107 -14.95 -6.68 -2.78
CA ALA A 107 -15.69 -7.31 -3.87
C ALA A 107 -14.77 -7.81 -5.00
N ASP A 108 -13.60 -7.18 -5.15
CA ASP A 108 -12.61 -7.47 -6.19
C ASP A 108 -11.36 -8.18 -5.63
N ALA A 109 -11.41 -8.76 -4.42
CA ALA A 109 -10.23 -9.33 -3.75
C ALA A 109 -9.41 -10.30 -4.62
N VAL A 110 -10.09 -11.12 -5.43
CA VAL A 110 -9.44 -12.04 -6.39
C VAL A 110 -8.67 -11.28 -7.48
N LEU A 111 -9.25 -10.22 -8.05
CA LEU A 111 -8.60 -9.40 -9.07
C LEU A 111 -7.44 -8.59 -8.49
N VAL A 112 -7.59 -8.07 -7.26
CA VAL A 112 -6.50 -7.40 -6.54
C VAL A 112 -5.35 -8.38 -6.28
N CYS A 113 -5.67 -9.60 -5.85
CA CYS A 113 -4.69 -10.67 -5.68
C CYS A 113 -3.95 -11.01 -6.98
N GLN A 114 -4.65 -11.06 -8.13
CA GLN A 114 -4.03 -11.26 -9.44
C GLN A 114 -3.09 -10.12 -9.83
N LEU A 115 -3.51 -8.86 -9.63
CA LEU A 115 -2.69 -7.68 -9.88
C LEU A 115 -1.39 -7.72 -9.05
N VAL A 116 -1.52 -7.95 -7.74
CA VAL A 116 -0.40 -8.00 -6.80
C VAL A 116 0.52 -9.17 -7.12
N SER A 117 -0.04 -10.36 -7.39
CA SER A 117 0.76 -11.55 -7.77
C SER A 117 1.58 -11.33 -9.03
N GLY A 118 1.01 -10.67 -10.05
CA GLY A 118 1.72 -10.30 -11.26
C GLY A 118 2.90 -9.38 -10.98
N ALA A 119 2.70 -8.37 -10.12
CA ALA A 119 3.77 -7.46 -9.72
C ALA A 119 4.86 -8.16 -8.89
N VAL A 120 4.48 -9.03 -7.95
CA VAL A 120 5.42 -9.85 -7.14
C VAL A 120 6.29 -10.73 -8.03
N ALA A 121 5.70 -11.40 -9.03
CA ALA A 121 6.47 -12.25 -9.95
C ALA A 121 7.54 -11.48 -10.74
N GLU A 122 7.31 -10.19 -11.01
CA GLU A 122 8.20 -9.33 -11.79
C GLU A 122 9.24 -8.54 -10.97
N THR A 123 9.00 -8.37 -9.68
CA THR A 123 9.77 -7.46 -8.82
C THR A 123 10.33 -8.11 -7.57
N GLY A 124 9.75 -9.23 -7.11
CA GLY A 124 10.07 -9.84 -5.83
C GLY A 124 9.64 -9.01 -4.62
N VAL A 125 8.79 -8.00 -4.81
CA VAL A 125 8.27 -7.14 -3.73
C VAL A 125 7.55 -7.97 -2.67
N ARG A 126 7.71 -7.61 -1.39
CA ARG A 126 6.95 -8.23 -0.29
C ARG A 126 5.54 -7.66 -0.22
N VAL A 127 4.63 -8.39 0.41
CA VAL A 127 3.22 -7.98 0.51
C VAL A 127 2.71 -8.19 1.93
N SER A 128 2.07 -7.17 2.51
CA SER A 128 1.25 -7.27 3.72
C SER A 128 -0.22 -7.04 3.41
N LEU A 129 -1.09 -7.46 4.34
CA LEU A 129 -2.51 -7.18 4.29
C LEU A 129 -2.87 -6.29 5.49
N THR A 130 -3.47 -5.14 5.21
CA THR A 130 -4.16 -4.32 6.21
C THR A 130 -5.65 -4.60 6.06
N LEU A 131 -6.24 -5.17 7.12
CA LEU A 131 -7.59 -5.74 7.08
C LEU A 131 -8.44 -5.17 8.21
N PRO A 132 -9.76 -4.98 7.98
CA PRO A 132 -10.66 -4.55 9.03
C PRO A 132 -10.74 -5.60 10.15
N VAL A 133 -10.70 -5.12 11.40
CA VAL A 133 -10.88 -5.94 12.61
C VAL A 133 -12.08 -5.45 13.39
N GLU A 134 -12.86 -6.38 13.91
CA GLU A 134 -13.94 -6.13 14.85
C GLU A 134 -13.48 -6.47 16.27
N TRP A 135 -14.25 -6.04 17.28
CA TRP A 135 -13.97 -6.39 18.68
C TRP A 135 -13.91 -7.90 18.93
N THR A 136 -14.62 -8.68 18.13
CA THR A 136 -14.68 -10.14 18.18
C THR A 136 -13.59 -10.82 17.35
N GLY A 137 -12.75 -10.07 16.64
CA GLY A 137 -11.69 -10.57 15.77
C GLY A 137 -11.90 -10.21 14.30
N LEU A 138 -11.40 -11.04 13.40
CA LEU A 138 -11.55 -10.83 11.96
C LEU A 138 -13.00 -11.07 11.52
N GLY A 139 -13.58 -10.07 10.85
CA GLY A 139 -14.87 -10.22 10.18
C GLY A 139 -14.77 -11.12 8.94
N ALA A 140 -15.91 -11.53 8.40
CA ALA A 140 -15.97 -12.40 7.23
C ALA A 140 -15.22 -11.85 6.00
N GLU A 141 -15.22 -10.52 5.83
CA GLU A 141 -14.50 -9.83 4.75
C GLU A 141 -12.98 -10.04 4.87
N ALA A 142 -12.43 -9.80 6.06
CA ALA A 142 -11.00 -9.98 6.30
C ALA A 142 -10.58 -11.45 6.12
N VAL A 143 -11.41 -12.39 6.59
CA VAL A 143 -11.18 -13.83 6.38
C VAL A 143 -11.16 -14.18 4.89
N HIS A 144 -12.12 -13.69 4.12
CA HIS A 144 -12.17 -13.91 2.68
C HIS A 144 -10.91 -13.42 1.96
N VAL A 145 -10.45 -12.20 2.26
CA VAL A 145 -9.22 -11.66 1.67
C VAL A 145 -8.01 -12.51 2.04
N MET A 146 -7.90 -12.94 3.31
CA MET A 146 -6.82 -13.83 3.73
C MET A 146 -6.84 -15.16 2.96
N GLU A 147 -8.01 -15.78 2.76
CA GLU A 147 -8.14 -17.03 2.01
C GLU A 147 -7.70 -16.88 0.55
N VAL A 148 -8.04 -15.74 -0.08
CA VAL A 148 -7.64 -15.42 -1.46
C VAL A 148 -6.12 -15.23 -1.55
N PHE A 149 -5.51 -14.49 -0.62
CA PHE A 149 -4.07 -14.19 -0.66
C PHE A 149 -3.19 -15.33 -0.15
N HIS A 150 -3.71 -16.26 0.66
CA HIS A 150 -2.97 -17.44 1.13
C HIS A 150 -2.57 -18.39 -0.01
N GLN A 151 -3.27 -18.31 -1.15
CA GLN A 151 -2.98 -19.13 -2.34
C GLN A 151 -1.77 -18.63 -3.14
N VAL A 152 -1.18 -17.50 -2.74
CA VAL A 152 -0.02 -16.87 -3.38
C VAL A 152 1.17 -16.94 -2.42
N PRO A 153 2.41 -17.13 -2.91
CA PRO A 153 3.63 -17.08 -2.10
C PRO A 153 3.93 -15.64 -1.65
N VAL A 154 3.05 -15.06 -0.84
CA VAL A 154 3.21 -13.78 -0.17
C VAL A 154 3.69 -14.05 1.26
N SER A 155 4.79 -13.43 1.66
CA SER A 155 5.19 -13.39 3.08
C SER A 155 4.24 -12.47 3.83
N MET A 156 3.15 -13.02 4.38
CA MET A 156 2.16 -12.26 5.13
C MET A 156 2.69 -11.86 6.51
N GLU A 157 2.83 -10.56 6.78
CA GLU A 157 2.94 -10.02 8.14
C GLU A 157 1.61 -9.35 8.51
N LEU A 158 0.98 -9.82 9.60
CA LEU A 158 -0.22 -9.19 10.16
C LEU A 158 0.19 -7.91 10.90
N GLY A 159 -0.31 -6.76 10.46
CA GLY A 159 -0.12 -5.46 11.11
C GLY A 159 -0.84 -5.37 12.46
N GLY A 160 -0.27 -5.97 13.49
CA GLY A 160 -0.77 -5.89 14.86
C GLY A 160 -0.05 -4.81 15.66
N SER A 161 -0.79 -3.78 16.07
CA SER A 161 -0.39 -2.89 17.15
C SER A 161 -0.08 -3.72 18.42
N ASN A 162 1.08 -3.45 19.04
CA ASN A 162 1.42 -4.02 20.33
C ASN A 162 0.37 -3.58 21.36
N ILE A 163 -0.60 -4.44 21.68
CA ILE A 163 -1.33 -4.34 22.93
C ILE A 163 -0.37 -4.85 24.00
N SER A 164 0.42 -3.93 24.56
CA SER A 164 1.08 -4.15 25.84
C SER A 164 -0.01 -4.35 26.88
N ARG A 165 -0.21 -5.59 27.32
CA ARG A 165 -0.92 -5.84 28.57
C ARG A 165 -0.02 -5.35 29.70
N SER A 166 -0.46 -4.26 30.34
CA SER A 166 -0.06 -3.89 31.70
C SER A 166 -0.46 -4.97 32.69
#